data_AF-K5UK33-F1
#
_entry.id   AF-K5UK33-F1
#
_cell.length_a   1.000
_cell.length_b   1.000
_cell.length_c   1.000
_cell.angle_alpha   90.00
_cell.angle_beta   90.00
_cell.angle_gamma   90.00
#
_symmetry.space_group_name_H-M   'P 1'
#
loop_
_entity.id
_entity.type
_entity.pdbx_description
1 polymer ?
#
loop_
_entity_poly.entity_id
_entity_poly.type
_entity_poly.pdbx_seq_one_letter_code
_entity_poly.pdbx_strand_id
1 'polypeptide(L)'
;TFQLDSWTGGNYHHFLGFMFTAGSKVFAAKLKDTSCERKTAEKLLAHVRAEFAHTEETWNIKLVALILDNSGKLLAMRKALQLERPDLIIMQCYAHQINLVVGDYFKKSSANFLEASAEADQVIRWLRSKTQVLAILRKVQEEQGVSSPLTVIRAVLTRWTSHYLAYRRLLDLKNWITQVISQDRGRVEARQESQLVTGDREAKEKANETLAIIDKAVFWHRLARIKVHLTPLALAANILQSTSSRLDHVALVFGTLFLQFTNLAEDKDADADEEEICQAVCDSLNKRWLDSDQDVLVAAVILNPHTRAAPLKSFWHADVITLLACIWKRLFSSDTVPPVFYNEVKEYISDTGT
;
A
#
# COMPACT_ATOMS: atom_id res chain seq x y z
N THR A 1 -16.21 1.64 14.72
CA THR A 1 -15.43 0.57 14.07
C THR A 1 -14.30 0.14 14.96
N PHE A 2 -14.22 -1.15 15.28
CA PHE A 2 -13.13 -1.73 16.04
C PHE A 2 -11.95 -2.08 15.12
N GLN A 3 -10.74 -1.96 15.63
CA GLN A 3 -9.49 -2.15 14.90
C GLN A 3 -8.54 -3.00 15.74
N LEU A 4 -7.92 -3.97 15.09
CA LEU A 4 -6.91 -4.85 15.67
C LEU A 4 -5.63 -4.73 14.84
N ASP A 5 -4.55 -4.35 15.50
CA ASP A 5 -3.21 -4.36 14.92
C ASP A 5 -2.31 -5.33 15.68
N SER A 6 -1.51 -6.11 14.95
CA SER A 6 -0.62 -7.11 15.51
C SER A 6 0.79 -6.90 14.99
N TRP A 7 1.76 -6.72 15.89
CA TRP A 7 3.16 -6.52 15.51
C TRP A 7 4.12 -7.13 16.52
N THR A 8 5.35 -7.40 16.06
CA THR A 8 6.47 -7.77 16.93
C THR A 8 7.41 -6.57 17.02
N GLY A 9 7.64 -6.08 18.22
CA GLY A 9 8.54 -4.97 18.48
C GLY A 9 10.01 -5.35 18.27
N GLY A 10 10.88 -4.35 18.12
CA GLY A 10 12.34 -4.56 18.02
C GLY A 10 12.95 -5.18 19.30
N ASN A 11 12.21 -5.18 20.40
CA ASN A 11 12.51 -5.88 21.64
C ASN A 11 12.08 -7.36 21.63
N TYR A 12 11.62 -7.90 20.50
CA TYR A 12 11.12 -9.27 20.32
C TYR A 12 9.83 -9.60 21.08
N HIS A 13 9.12 -8.60 21.60
CA HIS A 13 7.80 -8.79 22.19
C HIS A 13 6.73 -8.71 21.12
N HIS A 14 5.71 -9.56 21.23
CA HIS A 14 4.54 -9.52 20.35
C HIS A 14 3.37 -8.84 21.04
N PHE A 15 2.86 -7.78 20.41
CA PHE A 15 1.73 -7.03 20.90
C PHE A 15 0.49 -7.22 20.02
N LEU A 16 -0.67 -7.20 20.67
CA LEU A 16 -1.98 -6.97 20.08
C LEU A 16 -2.47 -5.60 20.56
N GLY A 17 -2.59 -4.66 19.62
CA GLY A 17 -3.18 -3.35 19.84
C GLY A 17 -4.65 -3.37 19.44
N PHE A 18 -5.51 -3.02 20.38
CA PHE A 18 -6.94 -2.85 20.18
C PHE A 18 -7.27 -1.36 20.18
N MET A 19 -7.99 -0.92 19.16
CA MET A 19 -8.41 0.46 18.99
C MET A 19 -9.85 0.49 18.48
N PHE A 20 -10.53 1.62 18.64
CA PHE A 20 -11.80 1.83 17.96
C PHE A 20 -11.91 3.26 17.45
N THR A 21 -12.65 3.41 16.36
CA THR A 21 -13.00 4.70 15.76
C THR A 21 -14.47 5.00 16.03
N ALA A 22 -14.73 6.18 16.60
CA ALA A 22 -16.06 6.75 16.83
C ALA A 22 -16.02 8.27 16.59
N GLY A 23 -17.03 8.82 15.90
CA GLY A 23 -17.07 10.26 15.58
C GLY A 23 -15.83 10.77 14.84
N SER A 24 -15.26 9.95 13.93
CA SER A 24 -14.04 10.23 13.18
C SER A 24 -12.76 10.41 14.02
N LYS A 25 -12.77 9.95 15.28
CA LYS A 25 -11.61 9.94 16.18
C LYS A 25 -11.23 8.51 16.52
N VAL A 26 -9.92 8.25 16.62
CA VAL A 26 -9.37 6.96 17.02
C VAL A 26 -9.05 6.99 18.52
N PHE A 27 -9.48 5.95 19.21
CA PHE A 27 -9.24 5.75 20.64
C PHE A 27 -8.48 4.44 20.84
N ALA A 28 -7.41 4.50 21.64
CA ALA A 28 -6.72 3.29 22.07
C ALA A 28 -7.58 2.59 23.11
N ALA A 29 -7.92 1.32 22.86
CA ALA A 29 -8.68 0.53 23.81
C ALA A 29 -7.75 -0.22 24.77
N LYS A 30 -6.81 -0.99 24.21
CA LYS A 30 -5.91 -1.83 24.98
C LYS A 30 -4.68 -2.23 24.20
N LEU A 31 -3.57 -2.38 24.90
CA LEU A 31 -2.37 -3.02 24.38
C LEU A 31 -2.10 -4.29 25.19
N LYS A 32 -2.08 -5.44 24.53
CA LYS A 32 -1.81 -6.72 25.16
C LYS A 32 -0.50 -7.30 24.67
N ASP A 33 0.40 -7.62 25.61
CA ASP A 33 1.58 -8.43 25.33
C ASP A 33 1.15 -9.91 25.25
N THR A 34 1.42 -10.54 24.12
CA THR A 34 1.10 -11.96 23.83
C THR A 34 2.35 -12.78 23.54
N SER A 35 3.53 -12.30 23.95
CA SER A 35 4.82 -12.93 23.65
C SER A 35 4.92 -14.38 24.14
N CYS A 36 4.29 -14.68 25.28
CA CYS A 36 4.26 -16.04 25.85
C CYS A 36 3.12 -16.91 25.30
N GLU A 37 2.32 -16.42 24.37
CA GLU A 37 1.17 -17.14 23.83
C GLU A 37 1.49 -17.76 22.46
N ARG A 38 1.08 -19.02 22.28
CA ARG A 38 0.98 -19.59 20.93
C ARG A 38 0.03 -18.74 20.08
N LYS A 39 0.51 -18.26 18.93
CA LYS A 39 -0.28 -17.49 17.97
C LYS A 39 -1.26 -18.42 17.24
N THR A 40 -2.44 -18.69 17.80
CA THR A 40 -3.50 -19.50 17.15
C THR A 40 -4.76 -18.66 16.90
N ALA A 41 -5.62 -19.11 15.99
CA ALA A 41 -6.86 -18.40 15.65
C ALA A 41 -7.83 -18.34 16.84
N GLU A 42 -7.88 -19.42 17.63
CA GLU A 42 -8.77 -19.58 18.79
C GLU A 42 -8.39 -18.62 19.91
N LYS A 43 -7.08 -18.50 20.20
CA LYS A 43 -6.58 -17.55 21.20
C LYS A 43 -6.84 -16.12 20.80
N LEU A 44 -6.63 -15.80 19.52
CA LEU A 44 -6.93 -14.46 19.04
C LEU A 44 -8.42 -14.14 19.14
N LEU A 45 -9.28 -15.08 18.72
CA LEU A 45 -10.73 -14.93 18.83
C LEU A 45 -11.15 -14.72 20.29
N ALA A 46 -10.55 -15.45 21.23
CA ALA A 46 -10.78 -15.23 22.66
C ALA A 46 -10.38 -13.81 23.12
N HIS A 47 -9.24 -13.28 22.67
CA HIS A 47 -8.86 -11.90 22.99
C HIS A 47 -9.82 -10.87 22.38
N VAL A 48 -10.22 -11.08 21.12
CA VAL A 48 -11.19 -10.22 20.42
C VAL A 48 -12.54 -10.21 21.15
N ARG A 49 -13.06 -11.39 21.52
CA ARG A 49 -14.32 -11.51 22.28
C ARG A 49 -14.25 -10.80 23.64
N ALA A 50 -13.16 -11.03 24.38
CA ALA A 50 -12.98 -10.39 25.69
C ALA A 50 -12.95 -8.87 25.58
N GLU A 51 -12.30 -8.34 24.55
CA GLU A 51 -12.22 -6.89 24.35
C GLU A 51 -13.52 -6.30 23.79
N PHE A 52 -14.25 -7.05 22.97
CA PHE A 52 -15.58 -6.66 22.51
C PHE A 52 -16.54 -6.51 23.68
N ALA A 53 -16.63 -7.54 24.53
CA ALA A 53 -17.45 -7.51 25.73
C ALA A 53 -17.05 -6.34 26.65
N HIS A 54 -15.75 -6.14 26.89
CA HIS A 54 -15.28 -5.02 27.69
C HIS A 54 -15.70 -3.66 27.12
N THR A 55 -15.56 -3.47 25.80
CA THR A 55 -15.90 -2.22 25.10
C THR A 55 -17.41 -1.96 25.10
N GLU A 56 -18.22 -2.99 24.83
CA GLU A 56 -19.68 -2.91 24.81
C GLU A 56 -20.23 -2.66 26.22
N GLU A 57 -19.77 -3.39 27.23
CA GLU A 57 -20.27 -3.29 28.61
C GLU A 57 -19.76 -2.04 29.35
N THR A 58 -18.47 -1.72 29.23
CA THR A 58 -17.85 -0.66 30.03
C THR A 58 -18.07 0.71 29.41
N TRP A 59 -18.03 0.81 28.08
CA TRP A 59 -18.13 2.10 27.38
C TRP A 59 -19.48 2.31 26.70
N ASN A 60 -20.38 1.32 26.76
CA ASN A 60 -21.71 1.37 26.13
C ASN A 60 -21.64 1.71 24.63
N ILE A 61 -20.64 1.13 23.94
CA ILE A 61 -20.39 1.36 22.51
C ILE A 61 -20.91 0.17 21.73
N LYS A 62 -21.79 0.40 20.75
CA LYS A 62 -22.18 -0.63 19.78
C LYS A 62 -21.09 -0.84 18.74
N LEU A 63 -20.56 -2.06 18.67
CA LEU A 63 -19.60 -2.45 17.65
C LEU A 63 -20.34 -2.78 16.33
N VAL A 64 -19.98 -2.08 15.26
CA VAL A 64 -20.61 -2.25 13.93
C VAL A 64 -19.66 -2.85 12.90
N ALA A 65 -18.36 -2.79 13.15
CA ALA A 65 -17.36 -3.29 12.23
C ALA A 65 -16.06 -3.67 12.96
N LEU A 66 -15.31 -4.61 12.40
CA LEU A 66 -13.98 -5.01 12.80
C LEU A 66 -13.03 -4.93 11.60
N ILE A 67 -11.88 -4.26 11.77
CA ILE A 67 -10.79 -4.21 10.79
C ILE A 67 -9.54 -4.84 11.40
N LEU A 68 -8.91 -5.75 10.68
CA LEU A 68 -7.68 -6.42 11.08
C LEU A 68 -6.77 -6.71 9.88
N ASP A 69 -5.49 -6.98 10.13
CA ASP A 69 -4.54 -7.42 9.11
C ASP A 69 -4.95 -8.75 8.45
N ASN A 70 -4.26 -9.15 7.39
CA ASN A 70 -4.58 -10.37 6.65
C ASN A 70 -3.49 -11.41 6.87
N SER A 71 -3.81 -12.45 7.65
CA SER A 71 -2.99 -13.65 7.75
C SER A 71 -3.90 -14.88 7.81
N GLY A 72 -3.35 -16.07 7.48
CA GLY A 72 -4.15 -17.30 7.44
C GLY A 72 -4.88 -17.60 8.76
N LYS A 73 -4.29 -17.23 9.91
CA LYS A 73 -4.90 -17.38 11.24
C LYS A 73 -6.09 -16.44 11.42
N LEU A 74 -6.00 -15.24 10.87
CA LEU A 74 -7.06 -14.24 10.92
C LEU A 74 -8.23 -14.64 10.05
N LEU A 75 -8.00 -15.32 8.93
CA LEU A 75 -9.09 -15.84 8.10
C LEU A 75 -9.98 -16.81 8.88
N ALA A 76 -9.40 -17.77 9.60
CA ALA A 76 -10.16 -18.72 10.41
C ALA A 76 -10.94 -18.01 11.53
N MET A 77 -10.28 -17.07 12.22
CA MET A 77 -10.92 -16.25 13.25
C MET A 77 -12.09 -15.42 12.68
N ARG A 78 -11.92 -14.80 11.50
CA ARG A 78 -12.96 -13.97 10.86
C ARG A 78 -14.18 -14.79 10.51
N LYS A 79 -13.98 -15.99 9.94
CA LYS A 79 -15.09 -16.90 9.61
C LYS A 79 -15.87 -17.31 10.86
N ALA A 80 -15.18 -17.66 11.96
CA ALA A 80 -15.82 -17.99 13.22
C ALA A 80 -16.60 -16.79 13.79
N LEU A 81 -15.98 -15.60 13.82
CA LEU A 81 -16.62 -14.40 14.33
C LEU A 81 -17.82 -13.96 13.48
N GLN A 82 -17.78 -14.12 12.15
CA GLN A 82 -18.90 -13.78 11.27
C GLN A 82 -20.13 -14.66 11.52
N LEU A 83 -19.91 -15.94 11.91
CA LEU A 83 -21.00 -16.84 12.30
C LEU A 83 -21.63 -16.42 13.64
N GLU A 84 -20.82 -15.92 14.57
CA GLU A 84 -21.27 -15.47 15.89
C GLU A 84 -21.95 -14.10 15.85
N ARG A 85 -21.47 -13.22 14.96
CA ARG A 85 -21.91 -11.82 14.82
C ARG A 85 -22.17 -11.50 13.34
N PRO A 86 -23.25 -12.04 12.74
CA PRO A 86 -23.60 -11.77 11.34
C PRO A 86 -23.90 -10.29 11.08
N ASP A 87 -24.29 -9.56 12.13
CA ASP A 87 -24.50 -8.11 12.13
C ASP A 87 -23.22 -7.30 11.92
N LEU A 88 -22.05 -7.89 12.22
CA LEU A 88 -20.77 -7.20 12.15
C LEU A 88 -20.22 -7.16 10.73
N ILE A 89 -19.71 -6.00 10.34
CA ILE A 89 -18.92 -5.84 9.12
C ILE A 89 -17.47 -6.20 9.44
N ILE A 90 -16.98 -7.33 8.93
CA ILE A 90 -15.60 -7.79 9.16
C ILE A 90 -14.76 -7.59 7.90
N MET A 91 -13.82 -6.64 7.96
CA MET A 91 -12.99 -6.26 6.82
C MET A 91 -11.52 -6.48 7.07
N GLN A 92 -10.79 -6.68 5.98
CA GLN A 92 -9.34 -6.74 6.00
C GLN A 92 -8.75 -5.33 5.98
N CYS A 93 -7.56 -5.14 6.53
CA CYS A 93 -6.85 -3.88 6.46
C CYS A 93 -6.45 -3.59 5.01
N TYR A 94 -7.06 -2.56 4.40
CA TYR A 94 -6.83 -2.24 2.99
C TYR A 94 -5.44 -1.65 2.72
N ALA A 95 -4.80 -1.00 3.70
CA ALA A 95 -3.38 -0.65 3.59
C ALA A 95 -2.52 -1.91 3.43
N HIS A 96 -2.80 -2.95 4.24
CA HIS A 96 -2.13 -4.24 4.09
C HIS A 96 -2.48 -4.92 2.75
N GLN A 97 -3.73 -4.80 2.26
CA GLN A 97 -4.11 -5.34 0.96
C GLN A 97 -3.31 -4.73 -0.19
N ILE A 98 -3.10 -3.40 -0.21
CA ILE A 98 -2.23 -2.76 -1.20
C ILE A 98 -0.78 -3.24 -1.06
N ASN A 99 -0.27 -3.42 0.16
CA ASN A 99 1.07 -3.98 0.35
C ASN A 99 1.20 -5.35 -0.28
N LEU A 100 0.17 -6.19 -0.18
CA LEU A 100 0.16 -7.49 -0.83
C LEU A 100 0.09 -7.34 -2.36
N VAL A 101 -0.66 -6.38 -2.91
CA VAL A 101 -0.70 -6.10 -4.37
C VAL A 101 0.70 -5.75 -4.88
N VAL A 102 1.41 -4.89 -4.16
CA VAL A 102 2.80 -4.54 -4.49
C VAL A 102 3.72 -5.75 -4.36
N GLY A 103 3.49 -6.60 -3.37
CA GLY A 103 4.20 -7.87 -3.25
C GLY A 103 3.99 -8.76 -4.47
N ASP A 104 2.78 -8.84 -5.01
CA ASP A 104 2.48 -9.62 -6.21
C ASP A 104 3.09 -8.99 -7.47
N TYR A 105 3.13 -7.66 -7.56
CA TYR A 105 3.88 -6.92 -8.59
C TYR A 105 5.36 -7.34 -8.62
N PHE A 106 6.04 -7.38 -7.46
CA PHE A 106 7.46 -7.76 -7.41
C PHE A 106 7.72 -9.28 -7.54
N LYS A 107 6.71 -10.13 -7.33
CA LYS A 107 6.83 -11.59 -7.48
C LYS A 107 6.73 -12.06 -8.93
N LYS A 108 6.06 -11.29 -9.79
CA LYS A 108 5.99 -11.58 -11.21
C LYS A 108 7.32 -11.26 -11.86
N SER A 109 8.23 -12.21 -11.71
CA SER A 109 9.55 -12.22 -12.31
C SER A 109 9.45 -12.51 -13.81
N SER A 110 8.94 -11.55 -14.59
CA SER A 110 9.42 -11.45 -15.97
C SER A 110 10.89 -11.03 -15.90
N ALA A 111 11.77 -11.89 -16.41
CA ALA A 111 13.19 -11.90 -16.05
C ALA A 111 13.93 -10.58 -16.39
N ASN A 112 13.39 -9.75 -17.27
CA ASN A 112 14.08 -8.56 -17.77
C ASN A 112 13.53 -7.24 -17.20
N PHE A 113 12.22 -7.10 -17.00
CA PHE A 113 11.64 -5.81 -16.58
C PHE A 113 12.01 -5.47 -15.12
N LEU A 114 11.84 -6.42 -14.20
CA LEU A 114 12.20 -6.22 -12.79
C LEU A 114 13.69 -6.37 -12.47
N GLU A 115 14.52 -6.77 -13.44
CA GLU A 115 15.99 -6.76 -13.31
C GLU A 115 16.48 -5.36 -12.91
N ALA A 116 15.91 -4.31 -13.51
CA ALA A 116 16.23 -2.92 -13.18
C ALA A 116 15.94 -2.57 -11.71
N SER A 117 14.99 -3.26 -11.06
CA SER A 117 14.72 -3.09 -9.63
C SER A 117 15.87 -3.64 -8.77
N ALA A 118 16.38 -4.82 -9.11
CA ALA A 118 17.51 -5.44 -8.42
C ALA A 118 18.81 -4.67 -8.68
N GLU A 119 19.02 -4.24 -9.92
CA GLU A 119 20.13 -3.36 -10.30
C GLU A 119 20.08 -2.02 -9.55
N ALA A 120 18.89 -1.41 -9.40
CA ALA A 120 18.73 -0.18 -8.63
C ALA A 120 19.08 -0.39 -7.15
N ASP A 121 18.65 -1.50 -6.55
CA ASP A 121 19.00 -1.86 -5.17
C ASP A 121 20.52 -2.05 -5.00
N GLN A 122 21.20 -2.64 -5.99
CA GLN A 122 22.65 -2.77 -6.03
C GLN A 122 23.34 -1.41 -6.12
N VAL A 123 22.92 -0.54 -7.04
CA VAL A 123 23.45 0.82 -7.19
C VAL A 123 23.29 1.62 -5.90
N ILE A 124 22.10 1.61 -5.30
CA ILE A 124 21.82 2.29 -4.04
C ILE A 124 22.70 1.76 -2.91
N ARG A 125 22.88 0.44 -2.82
CA ARG A 125 23.72 -0.19 -1.81
C ARG A 125 25.18 0.22 -1.96
N TRP A 126 25.70 0.23 -3.19
CA TRP A 126 27.08 0.64 -3.48
C TRP A 126 27.30 2.12 -3.21
N LEU A 127 26.43 3.01 -3.68
CA LEU A 127 26.54 4.46 -3.42
C LEU A 127 26.60 4.74 -1.91
N ARG A 128 25.85 3.98 -1.11
CA ARG A 128 25.80 4.14 0.34
C ARG A 128 26.91 3.43 1.12
N SER A 129 27.67 2.54 0.50
CA SER A 129 28.75 1.82 1.17
C SER A 129 30.02 2.68 1.33
N LYS A 130 30.16 3.74 0.52
CA LYS A 130 31.33 4.62 0.52
C LYS A 130 30.95 6.06 0.87
N THR A 131 31.36 6.53 2.05
CA THR A 131 31.17 7.92 2.50
C THR A 131 31.78 8.94 1.55
N GLN A 132 32.94 8.61 0.96
CA GLN A 132 33.61 9.44 -0.04
C GLN A 132 32.75 9.67 -1.28
N VAL A 133 32.11 8.63 -1.82
CA VAL A 133 31.24 8.74 -3.00
C VAL A 133 30.05 9.67 -2.72
N LEU A 134 29.43 9.53 -1.54
CA LEU A 134 28.35 10.43 -1.12
C LEU A 134 28.82 11.88 -0.95
N ALA A 135 30.03 12.10 -0.43
CA ALA A 135 30.60 13.43 -0.27
C ALA A 135 30.88 14.09 -1.62
N ILE A 136 31.43 13.36 -2.59
CA ILE A 136 31.66 13.84 -3.96
C ILE A 136 30.33 14.18 -4.63
N LEU A 137 29.32 13.30 -4.52
CA LEU A 137 27.99 13.54 -5.07
C LEU A 137 27.32 14.79 -4.47
N ARG A 138 27.53 15.05 -3.17
CA ARG A 138 27.06 16.28 -2.52
C ARG A 138 27.80 17.51 -3.08
N LYS A 139 29.13 17.45 -3.16
CA LYS A 139 29.95 18.56 -3.66
C LYS A 139 29.56 18.99 -5.07
N VAL A 140 29.35 18.02 -5.97
CA VAL A 140 28.92 18.28 -7.35
C VAL A 140 27.55 18.97 -7.40
N GLN A 141 26.62 18.63 -6.49
CA GLN A 141 25.33 19.32 -6.39
C GLN A 141 25.49 20.77 -5.89
N GLU A 142 26.32 20.97 -4.86
CA GLU A 142 26.60 22.30 -4.30
C GLU A 142 27.27 23.23 -5.32
N GLU A 143 28.23 22.70 -6.10
CA GLU A 143 28.90 23.41 -7.20
C GLU A 143 27.92 23.84 -8.31
N GLN A 144 26.78 23.16 -8.45
CA GLN A 144 25.69 23.52 -9.36
C GLN A 144 24.61 24.41 -8.74
N GLY A 145 24.87 24.94 -7.53
CA GLY A 145 23.96 25.86 -6.85
C GLY A 145 22.77 25.20 -6.17
N VAL A 146 22.79 23.88 -5.94
CA VAL A 146 21.73 23.20 -5.19
C VAL A 146 21.85 23.53 -3.71
N SER A 147 20.91 24.32 -3.18
CA SER A 147 20.90 24.79 -1.79
C SER A 147 20.70 23.68 -0.74
N SER A 148 20.00 22.61 -1.12
CA SER A 148 19.77 21.43 -0.27
C SER A 148 20.08 20.15 -1.07
N PRO A 149 21.34 19.68 -1.09
CA PRO A 149 21.74 18.51 -1.83
C PRO A 149 20.92 17.26 -1.49
N LEU A 150 20.49 16.54 -2.51
CA LEU A 150 19.77 15.29 -2.37
C LEU A 150 20.71 14.18 -1.90
N THR A 151 20.19 13.33 -1.00
CA THR A 151 20.87 12.12 -0.52
C THR A 151 20.29 10.85 -1.12
N VAL A 152 21.08 9.78 -1.15
CA VAL A 152 20.65 8.45 -1.60
C VAL A 152 19.76 7.78 -0.55
N ILE A 153 18.52 7.47 -0.92
CA ILE A 153 17.56 6.77 -0.05
C ILE A 153 17.69 5.26 -0.27
N ARG A 154 17.64 4.49 0.82
CA ARG A 154 17.64 3.02 0.77
C ARG A 154 16.21 2.52 0.93
N ALA A 155 15.83 1.56 0.09
CA ALA A 155 14.61 0.82 0.27
C ALA A 155 14.67 -0.06 1.54
N VAL A 156 13.64 0.02 2.36
CA VAL A 156 13.41 -0.82 3.53
C VAL A 156 12.38 -1.89 3.16
N LEU A 157 12.79 -3.15 3.22
CA LEU A 157 11.96 -4.30 2.82
C LEU A 157 10.59 -4.34 3.54
N THR A 158 10.52 -3.89 4.79
CA THR A 158 9.28 -3.92 5.59
C THR A 158 8.26 -2.85 5.20
N ARG A 159 8.62 -1.88 4.36
CA ARG A 159 7.75 -0.79 3.91
C ARG A 159 8.01 -0.50 2.44
N TRP A 160 7.33 -1.19 1.55
CA TRP A 160 7.58 -1.14 0.10
C TRP A 160 7.48 0.28 -0.51
N THR A 161 6.74 1.22 0.11
CA THR A 161 6.71 2.63 -0.31
C THR A 161 8.11 3.27 -0.31
N SER A 162 9.03 2.71 0.48
CA SER A 162 10.45 3.09 0.44
C SER A 162 11.16 2.68 -0.85
N HIS A 163 10.75 1.61 -1.55
CA HIS A 163 11.27 1.26 -2.88
C HIS A 163 10.89 2.36 -3.88
N TYR A 164 9.62 2.78 -3.91
CA TYR A 164 9.19 3.92 -4.73
C TYR A 164 10.01 5.18 -4.44
N LEU A 165 10.17 5.55 -3.16
CA LEU A 165 10.96 6.72 -2.78
C LEU A 165 12.43 6.59 -3.15
N ALA A 166 13.01 5.40 -3.00
CA ALA A 166 14.41 5.13 -3.34
C ALA A 166 14.64 5.20 -4.86
N TYR A 167 13.78 4.59 -5.67
CA TYR A 167 13.87 4.59 -7.13
C TYR A 167 13.62 5.98 -7.72
N ARG A 168 12.60 6.68 -7.21
CA ARG A 168 12.40 8.09 -7.56
C ARG A 168 13.63 8.93 -7.24
N ARG A 169 14.20 8.78 -6.04
CA ARG A 169 15.40 9.53 -5.64
C ARG A 169 16.61 9.17 -6.49
N LEU A 170 16.78 7.90 -6.86
CA LEU A 170 17.88 7.47 -7.73
C LEU A 170 17.77 8.12 -9.12
N LEU A 171 16.55 8.19 -9.67
CA LEU A 171 16.28 8.90 -10.93
C LEU A 171 16.54 10.41 -10.81
N ASP A 172 16.11 11.06 -9.71
CA ASP A 172 16.41 12.46 -9.45
C ASP A 172 17.93 12.71 -9.40
N LEU A 173 18.70 11.72 -8.90
CA LEU A 173 20.16 11.80 -8.77
C LEU A 173 20.93 11.46 -10.06
N LYS A 174 20.26 10.97 -11.12
CA LYS A 174 20.90 10.41 -12.33
C LYS A 174 21.96 11.33 -12.93
N ASN A 175 21.64 12.61 -13.11
CA ASN A 175 22.52 13.56 -13.80
C ASN A 175 23.80 13.81 -12.99
N TRP A 176 23.68 14.02 -11.67
CA TRP A 176 24.84 14.20 -10.81
C TRP A 176 25.67 12.94 -10.68
N ILE A 177 25.05 11.75 -10.61
CA ILE A 177 25.77 10.47 -10.62
C ILE A 177 26.58 10.34 -11.92
N THR A 178 25.96 10.61 -13.07
CA THR A 178 26.61 10.54 -14.39
C THR A 178 27.80 11.50 -14.47
N GLN A 179 27.65 12.71 -13.94
CA GLN A 179 28.74 13.68 -13.90
C GLN A 179 29.88 13.24 -12.99
N VAL A 180 29.59 12.74 -11.79
CA VAL A 180 30.61 12.20 -10.87
C VAL A 180 31.42 11.09 -11.55
N ILE A 181 30.74 10.20 -12.28
CA ILE A 181 31.39 9.12 -13.04
C ILE A 181 32.25 9.70 -14.18
N SER A 182 31.74 10.68 -14.92
CA SER A 182 32.50 11.34 -15.99
C SER A 182 33.76 12.03 -15.47
N GLN A 183 33.67 12.71 -14.32
CA GLN A 183 34.82 13.34 -13.67
C GLN A 183 35.85 12.30 -13.22
N ASP A 184 35.40 11.19 -12.64
CA ASP A 184 36.30 10.10 -12.24
C ASP A 184 37.00 9.44 -13.43
N ARG A 185 36.29 9.22 -14.54
CA ARG A 185 36.87 8.70 -15.80
C ARG A 185 37.98 9.62 -16.33
N GLY A 186 37.73 10.93 -16.38
CA GLY A 186 38.75 11.91 -16.80
C GLY A 186 39.99 11.91 -15.88
N ARG A 187 39.83 11.65 -14.59
CA ARG A 187 40.96 11.49 -13.66
C ARG A 187 41.79 10.26 -13.98
N VAL A 188 41.14 9.13 -14.26
CA VAL A 188 41.82 7.88 -14.66
C VAL A 188 42.57 8.05 -15.98
N GLU A 189 41.97 8.71 -16.97
CA GLU A 189 42.62 9.05 -18.26
C GLU A 189 43.86 9.93 -18.06
N ALA A 190 43.78 10.88 -17.12
CA ALA A 190 44.90 11.72 -16.71
C ALA A 190 45.93 11.01 -15.81
N ARG A 191 45.87 9.67 -15.69
CA ARG A 191 46.74 8.82 -14.85
C ARG A 191 46.67 9.16 -13.34
N GLN A 192 45.56 9.70 -12.88
CA GLN A 192 45.28 9.91 -11.45
C GLN A 192 44.48 8.73 -10.89
N GLU A 193 44.54 8.55 -9.57
CA GLU A 193 43.76 7.51 -8.88
C GLU A 193 42.25 7.78 -8.94
N SER A 194 41.48 6.74 -9.28
CA SER A 194 40.03 6.77 -9.20
C SER A 194 39.57 7.00 -7.76
N GLN A 195 38.57 7.86 -7.60
CA GLN A 195 37.84 8.11 -6.36
C GLN A 195 36.63 7.18 -6.19
N LEU A 196 36.18 6.51 -7.26
CA LEU A 196 35.03 5.61 -7.23
C LEU A 196 35.47 4.13 -7.09
N VAL A 197 36.49 3.74 -7.85
CA VAL A 197 37.04 2.37 -7.93
C VAL A 197 38.25 2.23 -6.99
N THR A 198 37.94 2.27 -5.70
CA THR A 198 38.91 2.17 -4.59
C THR A 198 38.72 0.90 -3.77
N GLY A 199 39.77 0.47 -3.07
CA GLY A 199 39.75 -0.68 -2.15
C GLY A 199 40.49 -1.92 -2.66
N ASP A 200 40.17 -3.06 -2.06
CA ASP A 200 40.68 -4.37 -2.47
C ASP A 200 40.06 -4.86 -3.80
N ARG A 201 40.45 -6.05 -4.25
CA ARG A 201 39.98 -6.62 -5.52
C ARG A 201 38.45 -6.74 -5.56
N GLU A 202 37.84 -7.22 -4.49
CA GLU A 202 36.39 -7.43 -4.41
C GLU A 202 35.61 -6.11 -4.42
N ALA A 203 36.09 -5.09 -3.70
CA ALA A 203 35.49 -3.76 -3.70
C ALA A 203 35.59 -3.08 -5.07
N LYS A 204 36.69 -3.30 -5.80
CA LYS A 204 36.88 -2.80 -7.17
C LYS A 204 35.97 -3.50 -8.16
N GLU A 205 35.83 -4.83 -8.06
CA GLU A 205 34.90 -5.62 -8.89
C GLU A 205 33.46 -5.12 -8.72
N LYS A 206 32.97 -5.01 -7.48
CA LYS A 206 31.64 -4.46 -7.17
C LYS A 206 31.43 -3.05 -7.70
N ALA A 207 32.46 -2.19 -7.64
CA ALA A 207 32.40 -0.85 -8.20
C ALA A 207 32.25 -0.89 -9.72
N ASN A 208 33.05 -1.70 -10.42
CA ASN A 208 32.98 -1.85 -11.87
C ASN A 208 31.65 -2.42 -12.34
N GLU A 209 31.11 -3.43 -11.65
CA GLU A 209 29.77 -3.97 -11.91
C GLU A 209 28.70 -2.88 -11.78
N THR A 210 28.77 -2.07 -10.72
CA THR A 210 27.81 -0.99 -10.49
C THR A 210 27.91 0.12 -11.54
N LEU A 211 29.13 0.48 -11.94
CA LEU A 211 29.35 1.46 -13.01
C LEU A 211 28.79 0.94 -14.34
N ALA A 212 28.99 -0.35 -14.64
CA ALA A 212 28.43 -0.98 -15.82
C ALA A 212 26.90 -0.95 -15.84
N ILE A 213 26.23 -1.11 -14.69
CA ILE A 213 24.77 -0.91 -14.58
C ILE A 213 24.39 0.53 -14.91
N ILE A 214 25.10 1.52 -14.34
CA ILE A 214 24.78 2.94 -14.52
C ILE A 214 24.96 3.40 -15.97
N ASP A 215 25.90 2.82 -16.72
CA ASP A 215 26.08 3.12 -18.15
C ASP A 215 24.96 2.57 -19.04
N LYS A 216 24.18 1.57 -18.58
CA LYS A 216 23.08 1.01 -19.36
C LYS A 216 21.94 2.04 -19.48
N ALA A 217 21.71 2.56 -20.68
CA ALA A 217 20.56 3.42 -20.94
C ALA A 217 19.22 2.71 -20.63
N VAL A 218 19.14 1.41 -20.94
CA VAL A 218 17.98 0.56 -20.67
C VAL A 218 17.65 0.44 -19.17
N PHE A 219 18.68 0.42 -18.30
CA PHE A 219 18.47 0.40 -16.84
C PHE A 219 17.68 1.62 -16.39
N TRP A 220 18.12 2.82 -16.78
CA TRP A 220 17.45 4.07 -16.41
C TRP A 220 16.04 4.17 -16.99
N HIS A 221 15.84 3.68 -18.22
CA HIS A 221 14.53 3.66 -18.87
C HIS A 221 13.56 2.73 -18.14
N ARG A 222 13.96 1.49 -17.85
CA ARG A 222 13.14 0.52 -17.10
C ARG A 222 12.86 1.00 -15.68
N LEU A 223 13.85 1.57 -14.99
CA LEU A 223 13.65 2.14 -13.67
C LEU A 223 12.62 3.29 -13.68
N ALA A 224 12.60 4.09 -14.74
CA ALA A 224 11.58 5.12 -14.93
C ALA A 224 10.18 4.52 -15.14
N ARG A 225 10.02 3.45 -15.93
CA ARG A 225 8.75 2.72 -16.06
C ARG A 225 8.30 2.10 -14.73
N ILE A 226 9.20 1.45 -13.99
CA ILE A 226 8.91 0.93 -12.63
C ILE A 226 8.42 2.06 -11.71
N LYS A 227 9.05 3.24 -11.74
CA LYS A 227 8.56 4.39 -10.97
C LYS A 227 7.13 4.77 -11.36
N VAL A 228 6.79 4.76 -12.65
CA VAL A 228 5.42 5.03 -13.14
C VAL A 228 4.43 4.04 -12.53
N HIS A 229 4.74 2.74 -12.52
CA HIS A 229 3.88 1.70 -11.91
C HIS A 229 3.75 1.84 -10.41
N LEU A 230 4.84 2.12 -9.71
CA LEU A 230 4.83 2.22 -8.25
C LEU A 230 4.16 3.51 -7.75
N THR A 231 4.05 4.55 -8.57
CA THR A 231 3.43 5.84 -8.20
C THR A 231 1.97 5.70 -7.75
N PRO A 232 1.05 5.14 -8.55
CA PRO A 232 -0.35 5.00 -8.14
C PRO A 232 -0.53 4.06 -6.94
N LEU A 233 0.27 2.99 -6.88
CA LEU A 233 0.30 2.12 -5.71
C LEU A 233 0.69 2.93 -4.46
N ALA A 234 1.76 3.74 -4.54
CA ALA A 234 2.26 4.52 -3.39
C ALA A 234 1.22 5.53 -2.90
N LEU A 235 0.48 6.15 -3.84
CA LEU A 235 -0.65 7.01 -3.50
C LEU A 235 -1.76 6.22 -2.80
N ALA A 236 -2.14 5.06 -3.34
CA ALA A 236 -3.16 4.20 -2.76
C ALA A 236 -2.82 3.80 -1.32
N ALA A 237 -1.58 3.37 -1.04
CA ALA A 237 -1.19 3.07 0.34
C ALA A 237 -1.24 4.31 1.25
N ASN A 238 -0.80 5.47 0.77
CA ASN A 238 -0.88 6.70 1.56
C ASN A 238 -2.32 7.09 1.91
N ILE A 239 -3.26 6.92 0.97
CA ILE A 239 -4.70 7.16 1.22
C ILE A 239 -5.22 6.15 2.25
N LEU A 240 -4.94 4.86 2.03
CA LEU A 240 -5.58 3.78 2.79
C LEU A 240 -4.97 3.55 4.17
N GLN A 241 -3.75 4.04 4.43
CA GLN A 241 -3.15 4.06 5.77
C GLN A 241 -3.56 5.29 6.60
N SER A 242 -4.21 6.28 5.99
CA SER A 242 -4.63 7.50 6.69
C SER A 242 -5.65 7.18 7.78
N THR A 243 -5.59 7.90 8.90
CA THR A 243 -6.61 7.85 9.96
C THR A 243 -7.96 8.39 9.49
N SER A 244 -7.97 9.20 8.42
CA SER A 244 -9.18 9.69 7.75
C SER A 244 -9.66 8.78 6.60
N SER A 245 -9.04 7.61 6.41
CA SER A 245 -9.47 6.65 5.39
C SER A 245 -10.89 6.16 5.67
N ARG A 246 -11.68 6.01 4.63
CA ARG A 246 -13.10 5.63 4.65
C ARG A 246 -13.35 4.55 3.60
N LEU A 247 -14.47 3.85 3.71
CA LEU A 247 -14.77 2.72 2.81
C LEU A 247 -15.05 3.14 1.36
N ASP A 248 -15.55 4.35 1.13
CA ASP A 248 -15.67 4.92 -0.21
C ASP A 248 -14.29 5.13 -0.85
N HIS A 249 -13.30 5.61 -0.07
CA HIS A 249 -11.92 5.71 -0.56
C HIS A 249 -11.36 4.34 -0.98
N VAL A 250 -11.68 3.26 -0.25
CA VAL A 250 -11.23 1.91 -0.60
C VAL A 250 -11.72 1.52 -2.00
N ALA A 251 -13.02 1.59 -2.23
CA ALA A 251 -13.62 1.19 -3.50
C ALA A 251 -13.12 2.07 -4.66
N LEU A 252 -13.07 3.40 -4.45
CA LEU A 252 -12.58 4.34 -5.47
C LEU A 252 -11.10 4.13 -5.78
N VAL A 253 -10.26 3.87 -4.77
CA VAL A 253 -8.84 3.55 -4.98
C VAL A 253 -8.68 2.25 -5.76
N PHE A 254 -9.43 1.20 -5.41
CA PHE A 254 -9.38 -0.08 -6.14
C PHE A 254 -9.78 0.10 -7.61
N GLY A 255 -10.89 0.78 -7.88
CA GLY A 255 -11.34 1.07 -9.24
C GLY A 255 -10.35 1.95 -10.03
N THR A 256 -9.77 2.97 -9.38
CA THR A 256 -8.75 3.84 -9.99
C THR A 256 -7.49 3.06 -10.34
N LEU A 257 -7.00 2.23 -9.43
CA LEU A 257 -5.83 1.38 -9.68
C LEU A 257 -6.10 0.40 -10.82
N PHE A 258 -7.26 -0.27 -10.81
CA PHE A 258 -7.60 -1.23 -11.85
C PHE A 258 -7.61 -0.56 -13.23
N LEU A 259 -8.31 0.58 -13.37
CA LEU A 259 -8.33 1.34 -14.62
C LEU A 259 -6.94 1.79 -15.05
N GLN A 260 -6.13 2.29 -14.11
CA GLN A 260 -4.79 2.78 -14.43
C GLN A 260 -3.86 1.66 -14.90
N PHE A 261 -3.91 0.48 -14.27
CA PHE A 261 -3.09 -0.65 -14.68
C PHE A 261 -3.59 -1.33 -15.96
N THR A 262 -4.91 -1.31 -16.23
CA THR A 262 -5.44 -1.67 -17.56
C THR A 262 -4.89 -0.74 -18.64
N ASN A 263 -4.94 0.59 -18.42
CA ASN A 263 -4.41 1.55 -19.38
C ASN A 263 -2.89 1.44 -19.58
N LEU A 264 -2.14 1.07 -18.53
CA LEU A 264 -0.70 0.82 -18.62
C LEU A 264 -0.39 -0.47 -19.40
N ALA A 265 -1.21 -1.51 -19.25
CA ALA A 265 -1.08 -2.74 -20.03
C ALA A 265 -1.38 -2.52 -21.52
N GLU A 266 -2.31 -1.61 -21.83
CA GLU A 266 -2.72 -1.25 -23.19
C GLU A 266 -1.87 -0.11 -23.81
N ASP A 267 -0.85 0.39 -23.09
CA ASP A 267 0.06 1.43 -23.57
C ASP A 267 0.86 0.91 -24.79
N LYS A 268 0.97 1.74 -25.83
CA LYS A 268 1.70 1.37 -27.06
C LYS A 268 3.19 1.19 -26.82
N ASP A 269 3.71 1.83 -25.78
CA ASP A 269 5.12 1.74 -25.39
C ASP A 269 5.37 0.57 -24.42
N ALA A 270 4.32 -0.16 -23.99
CA ALA A 270 4.47 -1.32 -23.12
C ALA A 270 5.03 -2.53 -23.88
N ASP A 271 6.04 -3.17 -23.30
CA ASP A 271 6.50 -4.48 -23.77
C ASP A 271 5.69 -5.62 -23.13
N ALA A 272 5.86 -6.84 -23.63
CA ALA A 272 5.13 -8.00 -23.13
C ALA A 272 5.41 -8.29 -21.64
N ASP A 273 6.60 -7.93 -21.15
CA ASP A 273 6.97 -8.10 -19.74
C ASP A 273 6.20 -7.11 -18.85
N GLU A 274 6.00 -5.88 -19.34
CA GLU A 274 5.22 -4.82 -18.70
C GLU A 274 3.71 -5.12 -18.70
N GLU A 275 3.17 -5.64 -19.81
CA GLU A 275 1.79 -6.10 -19.90
C GLU A 275 1.48 -7.19 -18.86
N GLU A 276 2.35 -8.21 -18.74
CA GLU A 276 2.16 -9.30 -17.77
C GLU A 276 2.15 -8.78 -16.33
N ILE A 277 3.06 -7.85 -16.00
CA ILE A 277 3.15 -7.25 -14.67
C ILE A 277 1.90 -6.42 -14.36
N CYS A 278 1.42 -5.62 -15.33
CA CYS A 278 0.21 -4.82 -15.14
C CYS A 278 -1.03 -5.71 -14.96
N GLN A 279 -1.15 -6.77 -15.76
CA GLN A 279 -2.23 -7.74 -15.63
C GLN A 279 -2.19 -8.43 -14.25
N ALA A 280 -1.01 -8.76 -13.74
CA ALA A 280 -0.88 -9.35 -12.41
C ALA A 280 -1.34 -8.40 -11.29
N VAL A 281 -1.13 -7.09 -11.43
CA VAL A 281 -1.70 -6.10 -10.51
C VAL A 281 -3.23 -6.10 -10.60
N CYS A 282 -3.80 -6.10 -11.80
CA CYS A 282 -5.25 -6.19 -12.02
C CYS A 282 -5.85 -7.46 -11.40
N ASP A 283 -5.24 -8.63 -11.63
CA ASP A 283 -5.66 -9.90 -11.04
C ASP A 283 -5.58 -9.87 -9.50
N SER A 284 -4.52 -9.27 -8.98
CA SER A 284 -4.30 -9.10 -7.55
C SER A 284 -5.36 -8.20 -6.91
N LEU A 285 -5.73 -7.10 -7.56
CA LEU A 285 -6.82 -6.20 -7.15
C LEU A 285 -8.18 -6.91 -7.22
N ASN A 286 -8.48 -7.60 -8.32
CA ASN A 286 -9.74 -8.32 -8.51
C ASN A 286 -9.93 -9.41 -7.46
N LYS A 287 -8.89 -10.19 -7.18
CA LYS A 287 -8.90 -11.18 -6.10
C LYS A 287 -9.29 -10.56 -4.76
N ARG A 288 -8.74 -9.40 -4.42
CA ARG A 288 -9.02 -8.71 -3.14
C ARG A 288 -10.40 -8.08 -3.10
N TRP A 289 -10.90 -7.64 -4.26
CA TRP A 289 -12.27 -7.18 -4.41
C TRP A 289 -13.28 -8.31 -4.18
N LEU A 290 -13.04 -9.49 -4.76
CA LEU A 290 -13.88 -10.68 -4.56
C LEU A 290 -13.86 -11.19 -3.10
N ASP A 291 -12.73 -11.05 -2.42
CA ASP A 291 -12.57 -11.41 -1.00
C ASP A 291 -13.15 -10.37 -0.01
N SER A 292 -13.71 -9.27 -0.54
CA SER A 292 -14.24 -8.16 0.27
C SER A 292 -15.76 -8.19 0.41
N ASP A 293 -16.26 -7.44 1.39
CA ASP A 293 -17.69 -7.18 1.55
C ASP A 293 -18.12 -6.11 0.52
N GLN A 294 -18.33 -6.55 -0.72
CA GLN A 294 -18.57 -5.69 -1.88
C GLN A 294 -19.79 -4.79 -1.67
N ASP A 295 -20.87 -5.34 -1.10
CA ASP A 295 -22.10 -4.61 -0.79
C ASP A 295 -21.82 -3.39 0.08
N VAL A 296 -21.03 -3.57 1.15
CA VAL A 296 -20.63 -2.47 2.05
C VAL A 296 -19.76 -1.43 1.33
N LEU A 297 -18.81 -1.87 0.51
CA LEU A 297 -17.94 -0.96 -0.24
C LEU A 297 -18.72 -0.15 -1.29
N VAL A 298 -19.60 -0.80 -2.04
CA VAL A 298 -20.48 -0.17 -3.03
C VAL A 298 -21.42 0.81 -2.35
N ALA A 299 -22.04 0.42 -1.24
CA ALA A 299 -22.90 1.32 -0.45
C ALA A 299 -22.13 2.54 0.06
N ALA A 300 -20.87 2.38 0.49
CA ALA A 300 -20.07 3.51 0.93
C ALA A 300 -19.84 4.54 -0.20
N VAL A 301 -19.59 4.07 -1.44
CA VAL A 301 -19.47 4.96 -2.61
C VAL A 301 -20.78 5.68 -2.91
N ILE A 302 -21.90 4.96 -2.86
CA ILE A 302 -23.23 5.53 -3.08
C ILE A 302 -23.54 6.61 -2.04
N LEU A 303 -23.24 6.35 -0.77
CA LEU A 303 -23.50 7.26 0.35
C LEU A 303 -22.49 8.41 0.46
N ASN A 304 -21.47 8.47 -0.42
CA ASN A 304 -20.61 9.63 -0.52
C ASN A 304 -21.36 10.75 -1.27
N PRO A 305 -21.61 11.91 -0.64
CA PRO A 305 -22.43 12.98 -1.22
C PRO A 305 -21.81 13.63 -2.46
N HIS A 306 -20.50 13.50 -2.66
CA HIS A 306 -19.80 14.06 -3.83
C HIS A 306 -19.86 13.14 -5.05
N THR A 307 -19.84 11.83 -4.85
CA THR A 307 -19.85 10.86 -5.96
C THR A 307 -21.23 10.28 -6.20
N ARG A 308 -22.00 10.04 -5.13
CA ARG A 308 -23.29 9.36 -5.15
C ARG A 308 -23.22 8.10 -6.02
N ALA A 309 -24.25 7.85 -6.84
CA ALA A 309 -24.27 6.75 -7.80
C ALA A 309 -23.49 7.05 -9.10
N ALA A 310 -22.84 8.21 -9.27
CA ALA A 310 -22.19 8.57 -10.53
C ALA A 310 -21.08 7.60 -10.98
N PRO A 311 -20.26 7.01 -10.09
CA PRO A 311 -19.29 5.98 -10.46
C PRO A 311 -19.94 4.64 -10.86
N LEU A 312 -21.23 4.46 -10.59
CA LEU A 312 -21.97 3.20 -10.71
C LEU A 312 -23.12 3.34 -11.73
N LYS A 313 -22.79 3.82 -12.93
CA LYS A 313 -23.77 4.14 -14.00
C LYS A 313 -24.70 2.98 -14.39
N SER A 314 -24.35 1.75 -14.04
CA SER A 314 -25.15 0.54 -14.33
C SER A 314 -26.14 0.15 -13.22
N PHE A 315 -26.15 0.84 -12.07
CA PHE A 315 -27.07 0.53 -10.96
C PHE A 315 -28.42 1.23 -11.15
N TRP A 316 -29.51 0.47 -11.10
CA TRP A 316 -30.85 1.04 -11.09
C TRP A 316 -31.18 1.53 -9.67
N HIS A 317 -32.07 2.52 -9.55
CA HIS A 317 -32.50 3.05 -8.25
C HIS A 317 -33.04 1.95 -7.32
N ALA A 318 -33.74 0.96 -7.88
CA ALA A 318 -34.25 -0.19 -7.14
C ALA A 318 -33.13 -1.06 -6.54
N ASP A 319 -32.03 -1.24 -7.28
CA ASP A 319 -30.87 -2.02 -6.80
C ASP A 319 -30.19 -1.31 -5.64
N VAL A 320 -30.03 0.01 -5.75
CA VAL A 320 -29.46 0.83 -4.68
C VAL A 320 -30.30 0.75 -3.41
N ILE A 321 -31.62 0.92 -3.54
CA ILE A 321 -32.54 0.83 -2.40
C ILE A 321 -32.46 -0.56 -1.75
N THR A 322 -32.44 -1.62 -2.56
CA THR A 322 -32.37 -3.00 -2.07
C THR A 322 -31.07 -3.27 -1.33
N LEU A 323 -29.93 -2.84 -1.91
CA LEU A 323 -28.62 -2.93 -1.30
C LEU A 323 -28.57 -2.23 0.06
N LEU A 324 -28.98 -0.96 0.12
CA LEU A 324 -28.95 -0.18 1.35
C LEU A 324 -29.92 -0.74 2.40
N ALA A 325 -31.08 -1.25 1.98
CA ALA A 325 -32.03 -1.92 2.88
C ALA A 325 -31.43 -3.21 3.47
N CYS A 326 -30.73 -4.03 2.69
CA CYS A 326 -30.04 -5.23 3.20
C CYS A 326 -28.97 -4.86 4.23
N ILE A 327 -28.17 -3.82 3.95
CA ILE A 327 -27.14 -3.34 4.89
C ILE A 327 -27.77 -2.78 6.16
N TRP A 328 -28.89 -2.05 6.06
CA TRP A 328 -29.65 -1.59 7.23
C TRP A 328 -30.06 -2.77 8.11
N LYS A 329 -30.73 -3.77 7.54
CA LYS A 329 -31.18 -4.97 8.27
C LYS A 329 -30.02 -5.65 9.00
N ARG A 330 -28.86 -5.76 8.34
CA ARG A 330 -27.65 -6.33 8.93
C ARG A 330 -27.13 -5.50 10.10
N LEU A 331 -26.88 -4.21 9.90
CA LEU A 331 -26.30 -3.31 10.91
C LEU A 331 -27.19 -3.12 12.14
N PHE A 332 -28.51 -3.12 11.95
CA PHE A 332 -29.49 -2.95 13.02
C PHE A 332 -30.06 -4.27 13.53
N SER A 333 -29.61 -5.40 13.00
CA SER A 333 -30.10 -6.74 13.36
C SER A 333 -31.63 -6.80 13.34
N SER A 334 -32.23 -6.26 12.27
CA SER A 334 -33.68 -6.10 12.13
C SER A 334 -34.17 -6.78 10.86
N ASP A 335 -35.31 -7.48 10.94
CA ASP A 335 -35.95 -8.11 9.77
C ASP A 335 -36.67 -7.09 8.89
N THR A 336 -36.94 -5.90 9.42
CA THR A 336 -37.71 -4.83 8.77
C THR A 336 -36.90 -3.55 8.63
N VAL A 337 -37.17 -2.80 7.56
CA VAL A 337 -36.60 -1.47 7.35
C VAL A 337 -37.72 -0.44 7.55
N PRO A 338 -37.49 0.66 8.29
CA PRO A 338 -38.52 1.68 8.49
C PRO A 338 -39.05 2.23 7.16
N PRO A 339 -40.37 2.47 6.99
CA PRO A 339 -40.91 3.02 5.74
C PRO A 339 -40.25 4.34 5.31
N VAL A 340 -39.87 5.18 6.29
CA VAL A 340 -39.20 6.48 6.07
C VAL A 340 -37.87 6.32 5.34
N PHE A 341 -37.10 5.27 5.63
CA PHE A 341 -35.81 4.98 5.01
C PHE A 341 -35.91 4.93 3.47
N TYR A 342 -36.97 4.30 2.94
CA TYR A 342 -37.15 4.17 1.50
C TYR A 342 -37.37 5.52 0.81
N ASN A 343 -38.02 6.46 1.50
CA ASN A 343 -38.23 7.81 0.97
C ASN A 343 -36.92 8.62 1.04
N GLU A 344 -36.21 8.59 2.17
CA GLU A 344 -34.92 9.28 2.34
C GLU A 344 -33.87 8.82 1.30
N VAL A 345 -33.78 7.51 1.07
CA VAL A 345 -32.85 6.97 0.06
C VAL A 345 -33.25 7.43 -1.35
N LYS A 346 -34.55 7.44 -1.69
CA LYS A 346 -35.01 7.94 -2.99
C LYS A 346 -34.69 9.41 -3.18
N GLU A 347 -34.94 10.23 -2.17
CA GLU A 347 -34.65 11.67 -2.18
C GLU A 347 -33.15 11.94 -2.33
N TYR A 348 -32.31 11.19 -1.61
CA TYR A 348 -30.86 11.28 -1.70
C TYR A 348 -30.33 10.92 -3.10
N ILE A 349 -30.81 9.81 -3.71
CA ILE A 349 -30.36 9.39 -5.04
C ILE A 349 -30.88 10.35 -6.13
N SER A 350 -32.08 10.90 -5.95
CA SER A 350 -32.73 11.79 -6.93
C SER A 350 -32.28 13.26 -6.82
N ASP A 351 -31.45 13.60 -5.83
CA ASP A 351 -31.04 14.97 -5.52
C ASP A 351 -32.22 15.91 -5.22
N THR A 352 -33.27 15.36 -4.60
CA THR A 352 -34.49 16.11 -4.24
C THR A 352 -34.65 16.30 -2.73
N GLY A 353 -33.77 15.69 -1.92
CA GLY A 353 -33.75 15.85 -0.47
C GLY A 353 -33.01 17.12 -0.02
N THR A 354 -33.45 17.71 1.10
CA THR A 354 -32.82 18.87 1.74
C THR A 354 -31.57 18.53 2.54
#